data_AF-A0A7K1STQ3-F1
#
_entry.id   AF-A0A7K1STQ3-F1
#
_cell.length_a   1.000
_cell.length_b   1.000
_cell.length_c   1.000
_cell.angle_alpha   90.00
_cell.angle_beta   90.00
_cell.angle_gamma   90.00
#
_symmetry.space_group_name_H-M   'P 1'
#
loop_
_entity.id
_entity.type
_entity.pdbx_description
1 polymer ?
#
loop_
_entity_poly.entity_id
_entity_poly.type
_entity_poly.pdbx_seq_one_letter_code
_entity_poly.pdbx_strand_id
1 'polypeptide(L)'
;MKNILLLLLLALMPTFQLFAKAKPIDSVRFKQRKAVWDVRFFKLDKQTWKAFRKKRFEPTSDYFKPKLENIKNPDLISDSVYAKAYREAAFNKTKHRHTTIFYVSIAVVVFIGVIAAFIAIINSALSKFELNGII
;
A
#
# COMPACT_ATOMS: atom_id res chain seq x y z
N MET A 1 37.75 -59.11 3.92
CA MET A 1 36.53 -58.80 4.70
C MET A 1 36.60 -57.47 5.45
N LYS A 2 37.79 -57.01 5.89
CA LYS A 2 37.99 -55.75 6.64
C LYS A 2 37.49 -54.48 5.92
N ASN A 3 37.60 -54.43 4.59
CA ASN A 3 37.22 -53.26 3.79
C ASN A 3 35.71 -53.13 3.58
N ILE A 4 34.97 -54.25 3.65
CA ILE A 4 33.51 -54.27 3.51
C ILE A 4 32.86 -53.73 4.80
N LEU A 5 33.44 -54.06 5.96
CA LEU A 5 33.00 -53.54 7.26
C LEU A 5 33.16 -52.01 7.34
N LEU A 6 34.24 -51.47 6.74
CA LEU A 6 34.54 -50.04 6.76
C LEU A 6 33.57 -49.23 5.87
N LEU A 7 33.15 -49.80 4.74
CA LEU A 7 32.11 -49.23 3.87
C LEU A 7 30.73 -49.25 4.53
N LEU A 8 30.41 -50.31 5.29
CA LEU A 8 29.16 -50.38 6.04
C LEU A 8 29.12 -49.35 7.19
N LEU A 9 30.25 -49.11 7.86
CA LEU A 9 30.35 -48.14 8.95
C LEU A 9 30.23 -46.69 8.46
N LEU A 10 30.74 -46.39 7.26
CA LEU A 10 30.57 -45.07 6.62
C LEU A 10 29.12 -44.80 6.21
N ALA A 11 28.37 -45.84 5.82
CA ALA A 11 26.95 -45.73 5.45
C ALA A 11 26.02 -45.52 6.67
N LEU A 12 26.51 -45.79 7.88
CA LEU A 12 25.78 -45.66 9.15
C LEU A 12 25.99 -44.32 9.84
N MET A 13 26.77 -43.39 9.28
CA MET A 13 26.79 -42.01 9.75
C MET A 13 25.47 -41.36 9.33
N PRO A 14 24.50 -41.13 10.22
CA PRO A 14 23.35 -40.34 9.85
C PRO A 14 23.91 -38.99 9.40
N THR A 15 23.63 -38.60 8.16
CA THR A 15 23.83 -37.23 7.73
C THR A 15 23.17 -36.37 8.80
N PHE A 16 23.96 -35.74 9.66
CA PHE A 16 23.48 -34.73 10.56
C PHE A 16 22.95 -33.63 9.66
N GLN A 17 21.68 -33.76 9.29
CA GLN A 17 20.90 -32.67 8.76
C GLN A 17 20.90 -31.69 9.92
N LEU A 18 21.87 -30.77 9.87
CA LEU A 18 21.80 -29.51 10.56
C LEU A 18 20.49 -28.90 10.07
N PHE A 19 19.39 -29.21 10.75
CA PHE A 19 18.20 -28.39 10.74
C PHE A 19 18.71 -27.05 11.24
N ALA A 20 19.09 -26.19 10.29
CA ALA A 20 19.40 -24.80 10.56
C ALA A 20 18.20 -24.29 11.35
N LYS A 21 18.40 -24.08 12.65
CA LYS A 21 17.38 -23.58 13.57
C LYS A 21 16.78 -22.38 12.87
N ALA A 22 15.51 -22.47 12.47
CA ALA A 22 14.84 -21.41 11.74
C ALA A 22 15.14 -20.12 12.49
N LYS A 23 15.88 -19.21 11.82
CA LYS A 23 16.30 -17.94 12.41
C LYS A 23 15.07 -17.36 13.09
N PRO A 24 15.11 -16.96 14.38
CA PRO A 24 13.96 -16.36 15.01
C PRO A 24 13.48 -15.28 14.06
N ILE A 25 12.28 -15.44 13.51
CA ILE A 25 11.68 -14.45 12.63
C ILE A 25 11.81 -13.15 13.42
N ASP A 26 12.61 -12.20 12.92
CA ASP A 26 12.87 -10.95 13.63
C ASP A 26 11.54 -10.42 14.12
N SER A 27 11.33 -10.47 15.44
CA SER A 27 10.03 -10.19 16.04
C SER A 27 9.58 -8.78 15.66
N VAL A 28 10.54 -7.88 15.47
CA VAL A 28 10.42 -6.54 14.89
C VAL A 28 9.84 -6.57 13.47
N ARG A 29 10.45 -7.33 12.55
CA ARG A 29 10.01 -7.39 11.15
C ARG A 29 8.62 -8.01 11.03
N PHE A 30 8.32 -9.00 11.86
CA PHE A 30 6.97 -9.57 11.95
C PHE A 30 5.95 -8.53 12.40
N LYS A 31 6.23 -7.80 13.50
CA LYS A 31 5.36 -6.71 14.00
C LYS A 31 5.14 -5.62 12.96
N GLN A 32 6.20 -5.19 12.26
CA GLN A 32 6.11 -4.20 11.18
C GLN A 32 5.24 -4.67 10.03
N ARG A 33 5.43 -5.91 9.53
CA ARG A 33 4.60 -6.46 8.46
C ARG A 33 3.14 -6.56 8.87
N LYS A 34 2.89 -6.98 10.12
CA LYS A 34 1.53 -7.07 10.65
C LYS A 34 0.87 -5.69 10.73
N ALA A 35 1.59 -4.68 11.20
CA ALA A 35 1.11 -3.29 11.23
C ALA A 35 0.71 -2.79 9.83
N VAL A 36 1.54 -3.00 8.82
CA VAL A 36 1.23 -2.63 7.42
C VAL A 36 -0.02 -3.36 6.91
N TRP A 37 -0.16 -4.64 7.27
CA TRP A 37 -1.28 -5.46 6.85
C TRP A 37 -2.60 -5.00 7.47
N ASP A 38 -2.60 -4.67 8.77
CA ASP A 38 -3.77 -4.18 9.52
C ASP A 38 -4.18 -2.77 9.08
N VAL A 39 -3.23 -1.92 8.68
CA VAL A 39 -3.50 -0.59 8.10
C VAL A 39 -4.39 -0.64 6.85
N ARG A 40 -4.54 -1.78 6.18
CA ARG A 40 -5.44 -1.89 5.02
C ARG A 40 -6.91 -1.62 5.38
N PHE A 41 -7.30 -1.85 6.63
CA PHE A 41 -8.65 -1.54 7.13
C PHE A 41 -8.77 -0.11 7.69
N PHE A 42 -7.65 0.53 8.04
CA PHE A 42 -7.63 1.89 8.54
C PHE A 42 -8.28 2.90 7.57
N LYS A 43 -9.19 3.71 8.10
CA LYS A 43 -9.80 4.86 7.43
C LYS A 43 -9.97 6.00 8.44
N LEU A 44 -9.61 7.22 8.03
CA LEU A 44 -10.01 8.42 8.75
C LEU A 44 -11.51 8.64 8.60
N ASP A 45 -12.13 9.17 9.65
CA ASP A 45 -13.51 9.64 9.59
C ASP A 45 -13.62 10.83 8.61
N LYS A 46 -14.85 11.13 8.20
CA LYS A 46 -15.13 12.14 7.16
C LYS A 46 -14.64 13.53 7.56
N GLN A 47 -14.74 13.90 8.84
CA GLN A 47 -14.36 15.21 9.35
C GLN A 47 -12.84 15.34 9.43
N THR A 48 -12.17 14.36 10.00
CA THR A 48 -10.71 14.29 10.10
C THR A 48 -10.07 14.18 8.72
N TRP A 49 -10.67 13.44 7.80
CA TRP A 49 -10.22 13.43 6.40
C TRP A 49 -10.32 14.81 5.74
N LYS A 50 -11.42 15.54 5.94
CA LYS A 50 -11.57 16.91 5.43
C LYS A 50 -10.50 17.84 6.01
N ALA A 51 -10.20 17.70 7.30
CA ALA A 51 -9.16 18.47 7.97
C ALA A 51 -7.76 18.08 7.47
N PHE A 52 -7.46 16.79 7.27
CA PHE A 52 -6.20 16.31 6.73
C PHE A 52 -5.88 16.93 5.36
N ARG A 53 -6.87 17.00 4.47
CA ARG A 53 -6.72 17.61 3.14
C ARG A 53 -6.32 19.10 3.19
N LYS A 54 -6.75 19.80 4.23
CA LYS A 54 -6.47 21.23 4.41
C LYS A 54 -5.17 21.50 5.16
N LYS A 55 -4.95 20.79 6.26
CA LYS A 55 -3.91 21.13 7.26
C LYS A 55 -2.70 20.19 7.23
N ARG A 56 -2.79 19.03 6.56
CA ARG A 56 -1.78 17.96 6.55
C ARG A 56 -1.23 17.62 7.93
N PHE A 57 -1.87 16.66 8.60
CA PHE A 57 -1.44 16.20 9.91
C PHE A 57 -0.05 15.56 9.89
N GLU A 58 0.60 15.54 11.05
CA GLU A 58 1.85 14.83 11.23
C GLU A 58 1.63 13.31 11.33
N PRO A 59 2.60 12.49 10.88
CA PRO A 59 2.53 11.03 10.97
C PRO A 59 2.45 10.50 12.41
N THR A 60 2.91 11.28 13.38
CA THR A 60 2.88 10.98 14.83
C THR A 60 1.52 11.26 15.48
N SER A 61 0.59 11.90 14.75
CA SER A 61 -0.69 12.34 15.29
C SER A 61 -1.58 11.19 15.77
N ASP A 62 -2.38 11.49 16.79
CA ASP A 62 -3.34 10.56 17.41
C ASP A 62 -4.37 10.02 16.43
N TYR A 63 -4.65 10.74 15.34
CA TYR A 63 -5.57 10.29 14.29
C TYR A 63 -5.12 9.01 13.59
N PHE A 64 -3.81 8.70 13.61
CA PHE A 64 -3.25 7.49 12.99
C PHE A 64 -3.00 6.36 13.99
N LYS A 65 -3.47 6.51 15.25
CA LYS A 65 -3.29 5.49 16.27
C LYS A 65 -4.02 4.19 15.90
N PRO A 66 -3.40 3.02 16.19
CA PRO A 66 -4.10 1.74 16.14
C PRO A 66 -5.33 1.77 17.04
N LYS A 67 -6.50 1.35 16.50
CA LYS A 67 -7.75 1.17 17.24
C LYS A 67 -8.16 -0.30 17.19
N LEU A 68 -8.83 -0.79 18.23
CA LEU A 68 -9.31 -2.19 18.30
C LEU A 68 -10.16 -2.59 17.09
N GLU A 69 -10.93 -1.66 16.53
CA GLU A 69 -11.76 -1.86 15.34
C GLU A 69 -10.97 -2.19 14.05
N ASN A 70 -9.70 -1.76 13.97
CA ASN A 70 -8.92 -1.78 12.73
C ASN A 70 -7.76 -2.78 12.78
N ILE A 71 -7.74 -3.69 13.75
CA ILE A 71 -6.58 -4.55 14.07
C ILE A 71 -7.07 -5.96 14.35
N LYS A 72 -6.32 -6.95 13.86
CA LYS A 72 -6.64 -8.37 14.10
C LYS A 72 -6.08 -8.92 15.41
N ASN A 73 -4.94 -8.42 15.86
CA ASN A 73 -4.29 -8.86 17.10
C ASN A 73 -4.23 -7.70 18.10
N PRO A 74 -5.17 -7.61 19.06
CA PRO A 74 -5.20 -6.53 20.05
C PRO A 74 -3.96 -6.49 20.94
N ASP A 75 -3.32 -7.63 21.19
CA ASP A 75 -2.11 -7.75 22.03
C ASP A 75 -0.92 -6.93 21.49
N LEU A 76 -0.92 -6.58 20.20
CA LEU A 76 0.15 -5.80 19.57
C LEU A 76 -0.02 -4.29 19.77
N ILE A 77 -1.16 -3.80 20.25
CA ILE A 77 -1.41 -2.35 20.41
C ILE A 77 -0.46 -1.70 21.42
N SER A 78 -0.12 -2.42 22.49
CA SER A 78 0.79 -1.94 23.54
C SER A 78 2.26 -1.96 23.09
N ASP A 79 2.58 -2.65 21.99
CA ASP A 79 3.92 -2.73 21.47
C ASP A 79 4.30 -1.43 20.71
N SER A 80 5.38 -0.78 21.17
CA SER A 80 5.82 0.50 20.62
C SER A 80 6.30 0.40 19.16
N VAL A 81 6.93 -0.72 18.78
CA VAL A 81 7.41 -0.98 17.42
C VAL A 81 6.22 -1.14 16.48
N TYR A 82 5.23 -1.94 16.90
CA TYR A 82 3.99 -2.10 16.15
C TYR A 82 3.24 -0.78 16.01
N ALA A 83 3.00 -0.07 17.12
CA ALA A 83 2.24 1.17 17.10
C ALA A 83 2.91 2.28 16.26
N LYS A 84 4.25 2.35 16.27
CA LYS A 84 5.01 3.27 15.41
C LYS A 84 4.86 2.90 13.93
N ALA A 85 5.08 1.62 13.58
CA ALA A 85 4.95 1.15 12.21
C ALA A 85 3.53 1.32 11.66
N TYR A 86 2.51 1.11 12.51
CA TYR A 86 1.11 1.29 12.15
C TYR A 86 0.82 2.76 11.81
N ARG A 87 1.21 3.70 12.68
CA ARG A 87 1.00 5.14 12.46
C ARG A 87 1.62 5.61 11.15
N GLU A 88 2.87 5.20 10.90
CA GLU A 88 3.59 5.55 9.68
C GLU A 88 2.90 4.99 8.43
N ALA A 89 2.52 3.71 8.45
CA ALA A 89 1.80 3.10 7.34
C ALA A 89 0.41 3.73 7.13
N ALA A 90 -0.32 4.03 8.20
CA ALA A 90 -1.64 4.67 8.15
C ALA A 90 -1.56 6.09 7.56
N PHE A 91 -0.55 6.86 7.96
CA PHE A 91 -0.25 8.17 7.41
C PHE A 91 0.08 8.07 5.91
N ASN A 92 1.01 7.18 5.54
CA ASN A 92 1.42 7.00 4.15
C ASN A 92 0.26 6.58 3.25
N LYS A 93 -0.58 5.65 3.71
CA LYS A 93 -1.82 5.26 3.01
C LYS A 93 -2.75 6.46 2.79
N THR A 94 -2.93 7.28 3.83
CA THR A 94 -3.79 8.47 3.80
C THR A 94 -3.26 9.53 2.84
N LYS A 95 -1.95 9.80 2.89
CA LYS A 95 -1.23 10.70 1.99
C LYS A 95 -1.31 10.23 0.54
N HIS A 96 -1.07 8.94 0.29
CA HIS A 96 -1.14 8.37 -1.04
C HIS A 96 -2.55 8.50 -1.61
N ARG A 97 -3.58 8.09 -0.84
CA ARG A 97 -5.00 8.27 -1.23
C ARG A 97 -5.33 9.71 -1.60
N HIS A 98 -4.85 10.69 -0.82
CA HIS A 98 -5.09 12.11 -1.11
C HIS A 98 -4.47 12.52 -2.44
N THR A 99 -3.23 12.10 -2.66
CA THR A 99 -2.45 12.41 -3.84
C THR A 99 -3.06 11.77 -5.09
N THR A 100 -3.46 10.49 -5.01
CA THR A 100 -4.17 9.79 -6.08
C THR A 100 -5.47 10.49 -6.45
N ILE A 101 -6.30 10.85 -5.47
CA ILE A 101 -7.56 11.57 -5.74
C ILE A 101 -7.28 12.90 -6.43
N PHE A 102 -6.29 13.66 -5.95
CA PHE A 102 -5.92 14.94 -6.54
C PHE A 102 -5.49 14.81 -8.01
N TYR A 103 -4.60 13.88 -8.32
CA TYR A 103 -4.14 13.67 -9.70
C TYR A 103 -5.25 13.14 -10.61
N VAL A 104 -6.08 12.21 -10.13
CA VAL A 104 -7.23 11.71 -10.89
C VAL A 104 -8.21 12.85 -11.18
N SER A 105 -8.49 13.73 -10.21
CA SER A 105 -9.36 14.90 -10.44
C SER A 105 -8.82 15.84 -11.50
N ILE A 106 -7.51 16.12 -11.49
CA ILE A 106 -6.88 16.95 -12.54
C ILE A 106 -6.99 16.26 -13.90
N ALA A 107 -6.69 14.97 -13.98
CA ALA A 107 -6.75 14.22 -15.23
C ALA A 107 -8.16 14.26 -15.85
N VAL A 108 -9.21 14.14 -15.02
CA VAL A 108 -10.60 14.25 -15.48
C VAL A 108 -10.91 15.64 -16.04
N VAL A 109 -10.49 16.70 -15.35
CA VAL A 109 -10.73 18.09 -15.82
C VAL A 109 -10.02 18.34 -17.16
N VAL A 110 -8.76 17.93 -17.29
CA VAL A 110 -8.00 18.06 -18.53
C VAL A 110 -8.67 17.28 -19.66
N PHE A 111 -9.09 16.04 -19.39
CA PHE A 111 -9.74 15.19 -20.38
C PHE A 111 -11.04 15.80 -20.92
N ILE A 112 -11.88 16.36 -20.04
CA ILE A 112 -13.10 17.07 -20.45
C ILE A 112 -12.77 18.27 -21.33
N GLY A 113 -11.75 19.06 -20.97
CA GLY A 113 -11.31 20.22 -21.75
C GLY A 113 -10.86 19.84 -23.17
N VAL A 114 -10.10 18.74 -23.31
CA VAL A 114 -9.65 18.23 -24.61
C VAL A 114 -10.84 17.79 -25.48
N ILE A 115 -11.80 17.06 -24.91
CA ILE A 115 -13.01 16.65 -25.64
C ILE A 115 -13.81 17.85 -26.11
N ALA A 116 -14.02 18.85 -25.25
CA ALA A 116 -14.77 20.06 -25.61
C ALA A 116 -14.09 20.83 -26.76
N ALA A 117 -12.75 20.97 -26.72
CA ALA A 117 -12.00 21.60 -27.79
C ALA A 117 -12.11 20.83 -29.11
N PHE A 118 -12.05 19.50 -29.06
CA PHE A 118 -12.20 18.65 -30.24
C PHE A 118 -13.59 18.78 -30.89
N ILE A 119 -14.65 18.79 -30.07
CA ILE A 119 -16.03 19.01 -30.55
C ILE A 119 -16.17 20.40 -31.20
N ALA A 120 -15.59 21.44 -30.59
CA ALA A 120 -15.62 22.78 -31.16
C ALA A 120 -14.92 22.87 -32.53
N ILE A 121 -13.80 22.16 -32.70
CA ILE A 121 -13.10 22.06 -33.99
C ILE A 121 -13.97 21.37 -35.04
N ILE A 122 -14.61 20.25 -34.70
CA ILE A 122 -15.52 19.54 -35.62
C ILE A 122 -16.68 20.45 -36.03
N ASN A 123 -17.33 21.10 -35.07
CA ASN A 123 -18.45 22.00 -35.36
C ASN A 123 -18.02 23.19 -36.22
N SER A 124 -16.82 23.74 -35.99
CA SER A 124 -16.27 24.81 -36.83
C SER A 124 -15.91 24.32 -38.23
N ALA A 125 -15.46 23.08 -38.40
CA ALA A 125 -15.19 22.50 -39.71
C ALA A 125 -16.48 22.24 -40.48
N LEU A 126 -17.51 21.70 -39.82
CA LEU A 126 -18.84 21.47 -40.40
C LEU A 126 -19.49 22.78 -40.87
N SER A 127 -19.48 23.83 -40.04
CA SER A 127 -20.07 25.12 -40.43
C SER A 127 -19.35 25.76 -41.62
N LYS A 128 -18.02 25.57 -41.73
CA LYS A 128 -17.26 26.00 -42.91
C LYS A 128 -17.60 25.20 -44.16
N PHE A 129 -17.92 23.91 -44.03
CA PHE A 129 -18.38 23.08 -45.16
C PHE A 129 -19.75 23.52 -45.66
N GLU A 130 -20.68 23.82 -44.76
CA GLU A 130 -22.02 24.35 -45.13
C GLU A 130 -21.92 25.71 -45.84
N LEU A 131 -21.02 26.59 -45.39
CA LEU A 131 -20.82 27.91 -46.01
C LEU A 131 -20.13 27.85 -47.39
N ASN A 132 -19.40 26.77 -47.71
CA ASN A 132 -18.63 26.62 -48.94
C ASN A 132 -19.34 25.80 -50.05
N GLY A 133 -20.63 25.47 -49.89
CA GLY A 133 -21.51 25.14 -51.02
C GLY A 133 -21.23 23.80 -51.72
N ILE A 134 -21.50 22.68 -51.04
CA ILE A 134 -21.98 21.46 -51.71
C ILE A 134 -23.32 21.04 -51.06
N ILE A 135 -24.26 21.98 -51.03
CA ILE A 135 -25.69 21.83 -51.36
C ILE A 135 -26.11 23.15 -51.99
#